data_AF-A0A2T2RTA6-F1
#
_entry.id   AF-A0A2T2RTA6-F1
#
_cell.length_a   1.000
_cell.length_b   1.000
_cell.length_c   1.000
_cell.angle_alpha   90.00
_cell.angle_beta   90.00
_cell.angle_gamma   90.00
#
_symmetry.space_group_name_H-M   'P 1'
#
loop_
_entity.id
_entity.type
_entity.pdbx_description
1 polymer ?
#
loop_
_entity_poly.entity_id
_entity_poly.type
_entity_poly.pdbx_seq_one_letter_code
_entity_poly.pdbx_strand_id
1 'polypeptide(L)'
;MKYRGFEIHVQCDEAGYRFTIENEWGVAPSLRYYFSEPEAIAAAQEKIQRMLAKLALSHVVKDFFESGKISIREYNRFTGWS
;
A
#
# COMPACT_ATOMS: atom_id res chain seq x y z
N MET A 1 -1.97 -11.52 11.97
CA MET A 1 -2.76 -12.19 10.89
C MET A 1 -1.98 -12.08 9.58
N LYS A 2 -1.99 -13.08 8.68
CA LYS A 2 -1.35 -12.98 7.35
C LYS A 2 -2.36 -12.65 6.24
N TYR A 3 -2.01 -11.75 5.32
CA TYR A 3 -2.79 -11.40 4.14
C TYR A 3 -1.88 -11.12 2.94
N ARG A 4 -1.97 -11.93 1.88
CA ARG A 4 -1.22 -11.77 0.61
C ARG A 4 0.29 -11.54 0.77
N GLY A 5 0.92 -12.27 1.69
CA GLY A 5 2.36 -12.14 1.97
C GLY A 5 2.73 -11.06 2.99
N PHE A 6 1.77 -10.30 3.51
CA PHE A 6 1.97 -9.30 4.56
C PHE A 6 1.47 -9.82 5.90
N GLU A 7 2.18 -9.49 6.98
CA GLU A 7 1.75 -9.69 8.35
C GLU A 7 1.04 -8.42 8.86
N ILE A 8 -0.18 -8.57 9.36
CA ILE A 8 -0.97 -7.51 9.97
C ILE A 8 -1.00 -7.74 11.47
N HIS A 9 -0.50 -6.76 12.21
CA HIS A 9 -0.51 -6.72 13.67
C HIS A 9 -1.48 -5.63 14.11
N VAL A 10 -2.53 -5.99 14.85
CA VAL A 10 -3.46 -5.02 15.43
C VAL A 10 -3.10 -4.81 16.89
N GLN A 11 -3.03 -3.55 17.30
CA GLN A 11 -2.77 -3.13 18.67
C GLN A 11 -3.96 -2.31 19.14
N CYS A 12 -4.35 -2.51 20.40
CA CYS A 12 -5.41 -1.75 21.05
C CYS A 12 -4.78 -0.88 22.15
N ASP A 13 -5.13 0.40 22.16
CA ASP A 13 -4.77 1.33 23.22
C ASP A 13 -5.98 2.21 23.59
N GLU A 14 -5.79 3.17 24.49
CA GLU A 14 -6.86 4.06 24.98
C GLU A 14 -7.52 4.89 23.86
N ALA A 15 -6.81 5.12 22.74
CA ALA A 15 -7.32 5.87 21.59
C ALA A 15 -8.08 4.98 20.58
N GLY A 16 -7.98 3.66 20.71
CA GLY A 16 -8.67 2.68 19.89
C GLY A 16 -7.73 1.63 19.30
N TYR A 17 -8.06 1.15 18.10
CA TYR A 17 -7.29 0.12 17.41
C TYR A 17 -6.39 0.74 16.35
N ARG A 18 -5.14 0.32 16.28
CA ARG A 18 -4.22 0.65 15.18
C ARG A 18 -3.63 -0.62 14.60
N PHE A 19 -3.16 -0.55 13.36
CA PHE A 19 -2.51 -1.69 12.74
C PHE A 19 -1.09 -1.37 12.30
N THR A 20 -0.27 -2.40 12.22
CA THR A 20 1.04 -2.38 11.58
C THR A 20 1.06 -3.46 10.51
N ILE A 21 1.56 -3.11 9.33
CA ILE A 21 1.76 -4.05 8.21
C ILE A 21 3.25 -4.33 8.10
N GLU A 22 3.65 -5.59 8.12
CA GLU A 22 5.04 -6.02 7.99
C GLU A 22 5.21 -6.93 6.77
N ASN A 23 6.34 -6.80 6.08
CA ASN A 23 6.79 -7.68 5.00
C ASN A 23 8.32 -7.70 4.93
N GLU A 24 8.86 -8.40 3.92
CA GLU A 24 10.30 -8.52 3.70
C GLU A 24 11.04 -7.19 3.43
N TRP A 25 10.31 -6.15 2.99
CA TRP A 25 10.86 -4.83 2.70
C TRP A 25 10.72 -3.84 3.87
N GLY A 26 10.01 -4.22 4.94
CA GLY A 26 9.92 -3.45 6.17
C GLY A 26 8.53 -3.37 6.79
N VAL A 27 8.36 -2.37 7.67
CA VAL A 27 7.21 -2.23 8.55
C VAL A 27 6.52 -0.88 8.30
N ALA A 28 5.20 -0.90 8.09
CA ALA A 28 4.37 0.27 7.79
C ALA A 28 3.18 0.39 8.76
N PRO A 29 3.22 1.34 9.72
CA PRO A 29 2.13 1.56 10.66
C PRO A 29 0.91 2.25 10.01
N SER A 30 -0.24 2.17 10.66
CA SER A 30 -1.41 3.00 10.38
C SER A 30 -1.20 4.43 10.88
N LEU A 31 -1.72 5.41 10.15
CA LEU A 31 -1.61 6.83 10.53
C LEU A 31 -2.69 7.29 11.51
N ARG A 32 -3.71 6.45 11.73
CA ARG A 32 -4.89 6.75 12.54
C ARG A 32 -5.32 5.55 13.35
N TYR A 33 -6.14 5.83 14.36
CA TYR A 33 -6.88 4.87 15.16
C TYR A 33 -8.24 4.56 14.51
N TYR A 34 -8.75 3.37 14.81
CA TYR A 34 -10.02 2.81 14.37
C TYR A 34 -10.86 2.42 15.59
N PHE A 35 -12.18 2.41 15.44
CA PHE A 35 -13.08 2.19 16.58
C PHE A 35 -13.13 0.72 17.01
N SER A 36 -12.80 -0.20 16.10
CA SER A 36 -12.83 -1.64 16.36
C SER A 36 -11.71 -2.39 15.66
N GLU A 37 -11.34 -3.55 16.19
CA GLU A 37 -10.36 -4.46 15.57
C GLU A 37 -10.76 -4.86 14.13
N PRO A 38 -12.01 -5.25 13.83
CA PRO A 38 -12.40 -5.59 12.46
C PRO A 38 -12.24 -4.41 11.48
N GLU A 39 -12.51 -3.19 11.93
CA GLU A 39 -12.32 -1.99 11.11
C GLU A 39 -10.83 -1.73 10.83
N ALA A 40 -9.97 -1.88 11.83
CA ALA A 40 -8.52 -1.79 11.66
C ALA A 40 -8.00 -2.85 10.67
N ILE A 41 -8.51 -4.08 10.75
CA ILE A 41 -8.17 -5.16 9.82
C ILE A 41 -8.63 -4.85 8.40
N ALA A 42 -9.88 -4.40 8.22
CA ALA A 42 -10.42 -4.05 6.90
C ALA A 42 -9.61 -2.92 6.25
N ALA A 43 -9.25 -1.89 7.04
CA ALA A 43 -8.42 -0.80 6.56
C ALA A 43 -6.98 -1.24 6.23
N ALA A 44 -6.40 -2.18 6.98
CA ALA A 44 -5.11 -2.77 6.65
C ALA A 44 -5.14 -3.52 5.31
N GLN A 45 -6.18 -4.34 5.10
CA GLN A 45 -6.38 -5.07 3.85
C GLN A 45 -6.56 -4.12 2.65
N GLU A 46 -7.36 -3.06 2.80
CA GLU A 46 -7.53 -2.04 1.78
C GLU A 46 -6.22 -1.33 1.45
N LYS A 47 -5.42 -0.98 2.46
CA LYS A 47 -4.09 -0.37 2.27
C LYS A 47 -3.16 -1.30 1.49
N ILE A 48 -3.13 -2.60 1.82
CA ILE A 48 -2.34 -3.60 1.07
C ILE A 48 -2.82 -3.69 -0.38
N GLN A 49 -4.14 -3.73 -0.62
CA GLN A 49 -4.68 -3.76 -1.99
C GLN A 49 -4.28 -2.53 -2.80
N ARG A 50 -4.35 -1.33 -2.21
CA ARG A 50 -3.91 -0.09 -2.87
C ARG A 50 -2.41 -0.10 -3.15
N MET A 51 -1.58 -0.63 -2.25
CA MET A 51 -0.14 -0.77 -2.47
C MET A 51 0.16 -1.71 -3.65
N LEU A 52 -0.48 -2.88 -3.68
CA LEU A 52 -0.33 -3.84 -4.77
C LEU A 52 -0.81 -3.26 -6.11
N ALA A 53 -1.95 -2.55 -6.12
CA ALA A 53 -2.45 -1.88 -7.32
C ALA A 53 -1.47 -0.82 -7.84
N LYS A 54 -0.88 -0.01 -6.93
CA LYS A 54 0.16 0.97 -7.31
C LYS A 54 1.40 0.30 -7.90
N LEU A 55 1.85 -0.81 -7.32
CA LEU A 55 2.99 -1.58 -7.86
C LEU A 55 2.67 -2.11 -9.26
N ALA A 56 1.52 -2.77 -9.44
CA ALA A 56 1.09 -3.27 -10.74
C ALA A 56 0.99 -2.15 -11.80
N LEU A 57 0.40 -1.00 -11.44
CA LEU A 57 0.33 0.16 -12.31
C LEU A 57 1.72 0.71 -12.64
N SER A 58 2.66 0.72 -11.69
CA SER A 58 4.02 1.20 -11.95
C SER A 58 4.76 0.33 -12.97
N HIS A 59 4.56 -1.00 -12.93
CA HIS A 59 5.08 -1.91 -13.94
C HIS A 59 4.45 -1.63 -15.31
N VAL A 60 3.13 -1.49 -15.40
CA VAL A 60 2.44 -1.20 -16.67
C VAL A 60 2.89 0.14 -17.26
N VAL A 61 3.03 1.17 -16.43
CA VAL A 61 3.52 2.50 -16.85
C VAL A 61 4.95 2.41 -17.38
N LYS A 62 5.82 1.62 -16.73
CA LYS A 62 7.17 1.35 -17.22
C LYS A 62 7.16 0.62 -18.56
N ASP A 63 6.36 -0.43 -18.71
CA ASP A 63 6.24 -1.18 -19.98
C ASP A 63 5.73 -0.30 -21.11
N PHE A 64 4.80 0.62 -20.83
CA PHE A 64 4.29 1.57 -21.83
C PHE A 64 5.37 2.57 -22.25
N PHE A 65 6.21 3.02 -21.32
CA PHE A 65 7.32 3.88 -21.65
C PHE A 65 8.38 3.15 -22.47
N GLU A 66 8.81 1.95 -22.05
CA GLU A 66 9.82 1.14 -22.75
C GLU A 66 9.37 0.70 -24.14
N SER A 67 8.06 0.48 -24.34
CA SER A 67 7.47 0.19 -25.66
C SER A 67 7.16 1.43 -26.51
N GLY A 68 7.49 2.65 -26.02
CA GLY A 68 7.28 3.91 -26.74
C GLY A 68 5.81 4.34 -26.86
N LYS A 69 4.89 3.74 -26.09
CA LYS A 69 3.46 4.09 -26.06
C LYS A 69 3.17 5.40 -25.34
N ILE A 70 4.04 5.80 -24.41
CA ILE A 70 3.96 7.08 -23.69
C ILE A 70 5.32 7.78 -23.69
N SER A 71 5.33 9.11 -23.64
CA SER A 71 6.55 9.91 -23.59
C SER A 71 7.20 9.91 -22.19
N ILE A 72 8.48 10.33 -22.13
CA ILE A 72 9.20 10.49 -20.84
C ILE A 72 8.51 11.50 -19.90
N ARG A 73 7.86 12.53 -20.45
CA ARG A 73 7.10 13.52 -19.67
C ARG A 73 5.86 12.88 -19.02
N GLU A 74 5.16 12.02 -19.75
CA GLU A 74 4.01 11.29 -19.24
C GLU A 74 4.42 10.24 -18.20
N TYR A 75 5.51 9.51 -18.46
CA TYR A 75 6.10 8.58 -17.50
C TYR A 75 6.40 9.27 -16.16
N ASN A 76 7.14 10.39 -16.19
CA ASN A 76 7.47 11.19 -15.01
C ASN A 76 6.22 11.70 -14.27
N ARG A 77 5.16 12.07 -14.99
CA ARG A 77 3.89 12.48 -14.39
C ARG A 77 3.20 11.34 -13.63
N PHE A 78 3.22 10.13 -14.18
CA PHE A 78 2.55 8.97 -13.59
C PHE A 78 3.34 8.31 -12.46
N THR A 79 4.68 8.37 -12.50
CA THR A 79 5.55 7.84 -11.44
C THR A 79 5.92 8.87 -10.38
N GLY A 80 5.70 10.16 -10.64
CA GLY A 80 6.01 11.26 -9.72
C GLY A 80 7.49 11.59 -9.62
N TRP A 81 8.29 11.21 -10.62
CA TRP A 81 9.72 11.55 -10.70
C TRP A 81 9.88 12.89 -11.41
N SER A 82 10.56 13.84 -10.77
CA SER A 82 10.90 15.17 -11.31
C SER A 82 12.39 15.29 -11.57
#